data_AF-A0A7X6SL96-F1
#
_entry.id   AF-A0A7X6SL96-F1
#
_cell.length_a   1.000
_cell.length_b   1.000
_cell.length_c   1.000
_cell.angle_alpha   90.00
_cell.angle_beta   90.00
_cell.angle_gamma   90.00
#
_symmetry.space_group_name_H-M   'P 1'
#
loop_
_entity.id
_entity.type
_entity.pdbx_description
1 polymer ?
#
loop_
_entity_poly.entity_id
_entity_poly.type
_entity_poly.pdbx_seq_one_letter_code
_entity_poly.pdbx_strand_id
1 'polypeptide(L)' 'MSIDPRATEAHDAAVARGDGTYTDPATGYLVMTAVTLRDRGYCCGNGCRHCPYPPDEQRRAGRQ' A
#
# COMPACT_ATOMS: atom_id res chain seq x y z
N MET A 1 12.94 -3.02 -8.17
CA MET A 1 12.04 -1.85 -8.31
C MET A 1 12.19 -0.98 -7.08
N SER A 2 12.72 0.23 -7.22
CA SER A 2 12.75 1.20 -6.12
C SER A 2 11.39 1.89 -6.06
N ILE A 3 10.77 1.93 -4.88
CA ILE A 3 9.55 2.72 -4.66
C ILE A 3 9.93 4.20 -4.72
N ASP A 4 9.12 5.02 -5.39
CA ASP A 4 9.38 6.46 -5.46
C ASP A 4 9.29 7.08 -4.03
N PRO A 5 10.26 7.91 -3.62
CA PRO A 5 10.26 8.49 -2.29
C PRO A 5 9.03 9.39 -2.04
N ARG A 6 8.51 10.07 -3.06
CA ARG A 6 7.30 10.90 -2.96
C ARG A 6 6.06 10.04 -2.72
N ALA A 7 6.01 8.84 -3.31
CA ALA A 7 4.94 7.88 -3.04
C ALA A 7 4.98 7.40 -1.59
N THR A 8 6.18 7.23 -1.02
CA THR A 8 6.36 6.87 0.39
C THR A 8 5.92 7.99 1.32
N GLU A 9 6.31 9.23 1.04
CA GLU A 9 5.88 10.41 1.81
C GLU A 9 4.35 10.61 1.75
N ALA A 10 3.75 10.48 0.56
CA ALA A 10 2.30 10.60 0.39
C ALA A 10 1.55 9.47 1.12
N HIS A 11 2.08 8.25 1.08
CA HIS A 11 1.58 7.12 1.86
C HIS A 11 1.63 7.42 3.35
N ASP A 12 2.79 7.81 3.87
CA ASP A 12 3.00 8.03 5.30
C ASP A 12 2.14 9.19 5.81
N ALA A 13 2.00 10.26 5.02
CA ALA A 13 1.09 11.36 5.34
C ALA A 13 -0.38 10.91 5.38
N ALA A 14 -0.81 10.04 4.45
CA ALA A 14 -2.17 9.49 4.46
C ALA A 14 -2.40 8.57 5.67
N VAL A 15 -1.44 7.70 5.98
CA VAL A 15 -1.51 6.83 7.18
C VAL A 15 -1.57 7.67 8.46
N ALA A 16 -0.79 8.74 8.57
CA ALA A 16 -0.80 9.63 9.73
C ALA A 16 -2.14 10.36 9.91
N ARG A 17 -2.85 10.65 8.82
CA ARG A 17 -4.22 11.21 8.84
C ARG A 17 -5.30 10.16 9.09
N GLY A 18 -4.96 8.87 9.05
CA GLY A 18 -5.93 7.78 9.09
C GLY A 18 -6.66 7.54 7.77
N ASP A 19 -6.18 8.13 6.67
CA ASP A 19 -6.76 7.95 5.35
C ASP A 19 -6.49 6.54 4.83
N GLY A 20 -7.51 5.91 4.27
CA GLY A 20 -7.43 4.57 3.69
C GLY A 20 -6.75 4.52 2.30
N THR A 21 -6.54 5.67 1.68
CA THR A 21 -6.01 5.78 0.32
C THR A 21 -5.17 7.04 0.16
N TYR A 22 -4.21 7.02 -0.76
CA TYR A 22 -3.44 8.18 -1.17
C TYR A 22 -3.30 8.20 -2.70
N THR A 23 -3.07 9.38 -3.27
CA THR A 23 -2.76 9.52 -4.69
C THR A 23 -1.25 9.42 -4.89
N ASP A 24 -0.80 8.48 -5.70
CA ASP A 24 0.61 8.35 -6.07
C ASP A 24 1.02 9.54 -6.95
N PRO A 25 1.94 10.41 -6.48
CA PRO A 25 2.35 11.60 -7.22
C PRO A 25 3.12 11.29 -8.51
N ALA A 26 3.66 10.08 -8.65
CA ALA A 26 4.40 9.68 -9.85
C ALA A 26 3.46 9.20 -10.98
N THR A 27 2.36 8.53 -10.63
CA THR A 27 1.46 7.90 -11.60
C THR A 27 0.06 8.49 -11.64
N GLY A 28 -0.33 9.27 -10.64
CA GLY A 28 -1.68 9.80 -10.45
C GLY A 28 -2.71 8.77 -9.97
N TYR A 29 -2.30 7.52 -9.71
CA TYR A 29 -3.23 6.48 -9.29
C TYR A 29 -3.62 6.60 -7.82
N LEU A 30 -4.86 6.23 -7.52
CA LEU A 30 -5.32 6.05 -6.15
C LEU A 30 -4.82 4.69 -5.62
N VAL A 31 -4.06 4.72 -4.55
CA VAL A 31 -3.43 3.53 -3.93
C VAL A 31 -3.94 3.39 -2.49
N MET A 32 -4.25 2.16 -2.08
CA MET A 32 -4.66 1.87 -0.70
C MET A 32 -3.49 2.00 0.26
N THR A 33 -3.71 2.60 1.42
CA THR A 33 -2.72 2.71 2.50
C THR A 33 -2.66 1.43 3.33
N ALA A 34 -1.63 1.33 4.17
CA ALA A 34 -1.53 0.28 5.17
C ALA A 34 -2.73 0.26 6.14
N VAL A 35 -3.43 1.38 6.35
CA VAL A 35 -4.61 1.46 7.23
C VAL A 35 -5.72 0.55 6.72
N THR A 36 -6.15 0.71 5.47
CA THR A 36 -7.22 -0.12 4.91
C THR A 36 -6.81 -1.58 4.76
N LEU A 37 -5.53 -1.83 4.47
CA LEU A 37 -5.03 -3.20 4.39
C LEU A 37 -5.05 -3.89 5.76
N ARG A 38 -4.71 -3.17 6.84
CA ARG A 38 -4.82 -3.68 8.21
C ARG A 38 -6.26 -3.93 8.63
N ASP A 39 -7.16 -2.99 8.32
CA ASP A 39 -8.60 -3.14 8.61
C ASP A 39 -9.19 -4.37 7.90
N ARG A 40 -8.74 -4.65 6.67
CA ARG A 40 -9.14 -5.82 5.90
C ARG A 40 -8.68 -7.15 6.51
N GLY A 41 -7.58 -7.17 7.27
CA GLY A 41 -7.10 -8.36 7.97
C GLY A 41 -6.38 -9.41 7.11
N TYR A 42 -6.25 -9.22 5.79
CA TYR A 42 -5.46 -10.11 4.92
C TYR A 42 -4.84 -9.38 3.72
N CYS A 43 -3.76 -9.95 3.17
CA CYS A 43 -3.18 -9.48 1.92
C CYS A 43 -4.09 -9.83 0.72
N CYS A 44 -4.51 -8.82 -0.05
CA CYS A 44 -5.42 -9.01 -1.18
C CYS A 44 -4.76 -9.47 -2.49
N GLY A 45 -3.43 -9.56 -2.57
CA GLY A 45 -2.71 -9.99 -3.77
C GLY A 45 -2.62 -8.96 -4.90
N ASN A 46 -3.16 -7.74 -4.75
CA ASN A 46 -3.20 -6.73 -5.82
C ASN A 46 -1.86 -6.05 -6.19
N GLY A 47 -0.71 -6.54 -5.71
CA GLY A 47 0.57 -5.95 -6.10
C GLY A 47 0.89 -4.59 -5.46
N CYS A 48 0.19 -4.18 -4.39
CA CYS A 48 0.36 -2.87 -3.74
C CYS A 48 1.83 -2.58 -3.38
N ARG A 49 2.29 -1.33 -3.53
CA ARG A 49 3.69 -0.95 -3.25
C ARG A 49 4.05 -0.95 -1.76
N HIS A 50 3.09 -0.60 -0.89
CA HIS A 50 3.28 -0.50 0.57
C HIS A 50 2.43 -1.54 1.32
N CYS A 51 2.45 -2.80 0.87
CA CYS A 51 1.71 -3.84 1.58
C CYS A 51 2.28 -4.03 3.00
N PRO A 52 1.48 -3.92 4.07
CA PRO A 52 1.96 -4.07 5.45
C PRO A 52 2.22 -5.54 5.83
N TYR A 53 1.81 -6.49 4.98
CA TYR A 53 1.90 -7.92 5.25
C TYR A 53 3.26 -8.50 4.87
N PRO A 54 3.74 -9.54 5.58
CA PRO A 54 5.03 -10.15 5.30
C PRO A 54 5.05 -10.82 3.90
N PRO A 55 6.24 -10.99 3.29
CA PRO A 55 6.38 -11.58 1.96
C PRO A 55 5.70 -12.94 1.81
N ASP A 56 5.69 -13.78 2.86
CA ASP A 56 5.02 -15.08 2.82
C ASP A 56 3.51 -14.97 2.67
N GLU A 57 2.87 -14.01 3.34
CA GLU A 57 1.44 -13.75 3.14
C GLU A 57 1.15 -13.16 1.77
N GLN A 58 2.02 -12.28 1.28
CA GLN A 58 1.90 -11.74 -0.08
C GLN A 58 1.99 -12.86 -1.13
N ARG A 59 2.88 -13.83 -0.93
CA ARG A 59 3.01 -15.01 -1.79
C ARG A 59 1.79 -15.92 -1.72
N ARG A 60 1.25 -16.15 -0.51
CA ARG A 60 0.02 -16.93 -0.31
C ARG A 60 -1.20 -16.28 -0.96
N ALA A 61 -1.26 -14.95 -0.96
CA ALA A 61 -2.31 -14.18 -1.61
C ALA A 61 -2.16 -14.15 -3.15
N GLY A 62 -1.10 -14.73 -3.72
CA GLY A 62 -0.87 -14.75 -5.16
C GLY A 62 -0.53 -13.38 -5.73
N ARG A 63 0.26 -12.57 -5.01
CA ARG A 63 0.70 -11.24 -5.48
C ARG A 63 1.33 -11.34 -6.87
N GLN A 64 0.67 -10.72 -7.85
CA GLN A 64 1.05 -10.69 -9.26
C GLN A 64 1.95 -9.49 -9.56
#